data_AF-A0A7K4DFL9-F1
#
_entry.id   AF-A0A7K4DFL9-F1
#
_cell.length_a   1.000
_cell.length_b   1.000
_cell.length_c   1.000
_cell.angle_alpha   90.00
_cell.angle_beta   90.00
_cell.angle_gamma   90.00
#
_symmetry.space_group_name_H-M   'P 1'
#
loop_
_entity.id
_entity.type
_entity.pdbx_description
1 polymer ?
#
loop_
_entity_poly.entity_id
_entity_poly.type
_entity_poly.pdbx_seq_one_letter_code
_entity_poly.pdbx_strand_id
1 'polypeptide(L)' 'MRVCSSLEEKYDIVIYGEIPWYLRGGILEQHCIVYAEDPDDLDFWLSKQRRIWSDMKRRQQKASVQDLLRRIRHS' A
#
# COMPACT_ATOMS: atom_id res chain seq x y z
N MET A 1 -4.59 -32.13 -0.99
CA MET A 1 -5.00 -30.72 -1.08
C MET A 1 -6.49 -30.66 -0.76
N ARG A 2 -6.89 -30.14 0.41
CA ARG A 2 -8.31 -29.94 0.75
C ARG A 2 -8.67 -28.50 0.39
N VAL A 3 -9.65 -28.34 -0.50
CA VAL A 3 -10.32 -27.06 -0.70
C VAL A 3 -11.30 -26.92 0.46
N CYS A 4 -11.06 -25.96 1.36
CA CYS A 4 -11.96 -25.68 2.47
C CYS A 4 -13.21 -25.01 1.90
N SER A 5 -14.31 -25.77 1.85
CA SER A 5 -15.64 -25.33 1.47
C SER A 5 -16.30 -24.60 2.66
N SER A 6 -15.94 -23.33 2.89
CA SER A 6 -16.76 -22.40 3.67
C SER A 6 -16.23 -20.96 3.53
N LEU A 7 -16.49 -20.31 2.40
CA LEU A 7 -16.24 -18.86 2.27
C LEU A 7 -17.44 -18.23 1.56
N GLU A 8 -18.51 -17.99 2.31
CA GLU A 8 -19.57 -17.02 1.95
C GLU A 8 -19.12 -15.58 2.28
N GLU A 9 -17.82 -15.35 2.45
CA GLU A 9 -17.28 -14.01 2.68
C GLU A 9 -17.08 -13.30 1.34
N LYS A 10 -17.64 -12.10 1.23
CA LYS A 10 -17.45 -11.24 0.06
C LYS A 10 -16.09 -10.56 0.17
N TYR A 11 -15.21 -10.86 -0.77
CA TYR A 11 -13.89 -10.22 -0.87
C TYR A 11 -13.89 -9.13 -1.93
N ASP A 12 -13.28 -8.00 -1.58
CA ASP A 12 -12.88 -6.99 -2.57
C ASP A 12 -11.46 -7.30 -3.05
N ILE A 13 -11.35 -7.72 -4.31
CA ILE A 13 -10.07 -8.03 -4.95
C ILE A 13 -9.66 -6.84 -5.80
N VAL A 14 -8.43 -6.35 -5.59
CA VAL A 14 -7.88 -5.19 -6.29
C VAL A 14 -6.48 -5.47 -6.79
N ILE A 15 -6.11 -4.82 -7.90
CA ILE A 15 -4.74 -4.83 -8.42
C ILE A 15 -3.96 -3.74 -7.68
N TYR A 16 -2.89 -4.13 -6.97
CA TYR A 16 -2.08 -3.20 -6.16
C TYR A 16 -1.57 -1.99 -6.96
N GLY A 17 -1.22 -2.20 -8.24
CA GLY A 17 -0.74 -1.15 -9.15
C GLY A 17 -1.79 -0.12 -9.58
N GLU A 18 -3.07 -0.35 -9.29
CA GLU A 18 -4.19 0.49 -9.75
C GLU A 18 -4.83 1.29 -8.61
N ILE A 19 -4.62 0.86 -7.36
CA ILE A 19 -5.17 1.56 -6.18
C ILE A 19 -4.34 2.82 -5.82
N PRO A 20 -4.94 3.83 -5.16
CA PRO A 20 -4.22 4.99 -4.65
C PRO A 20 -3.11 4.64 -3.65
N TRP A 21 -2.06 5.47 -3.61
CA TRP A 21 -0.89 5.26 -2.74
C TRP A 21 -1.19 5.17 -1.24
N TYR A 22 -2.22 5.85 -0.75
CA TYR A 22 -2.59 5.77 0.67
C TYR A 22 -3.11 4.36 1.05
N LEU A 23 -3.85 3.70 0.15
CA LEU A 23 -4.28 2.31 0.33
C LEU A 23 -3.09 1.35 0.22
N ARG A 24 -2.21 1.57 -0.76
CA ARG A 24 -0.96 0.81 -0.88
C ARG A 24 -0.12 0.88 0.40
N GLY A 25 0.02 2.08 0.97
CA GLY A 25 0.72 2.30 2.23
C GLY A 25 0.13 1.46 3.38
N GLY A 26 -1.20 1.44 3.50
CA GLY A 26 -1.90 0.59 4.47
C GLY A 26 -1.60 -0.90 4.28
N ILE A 27 -1.63 -1.40 3.05
CA ILE A 27 -1.26 -2.79 2.74
C ILE A 27 0.20 -3.06 3.17
N LEU A 28 1.15 -2.20 2.82
CA LEU A 28 2.56 -2.40 3.18
C LEU A 28 2.79 -2.47 4.70
N GLU A 29 1.95 -1.81 5.49
CA GLU A 29 2.04 -1.76 6.95
C GLU A 29 1.29 -2.91 7.65
N GLN A 30 0.23 -3.45 7.03
CA GLN A 30 -0.73 -4.35 7.70
C GLN A 30 -1.00 -5.68 6.97
N HIS A 31 -0.37 -5.94 5.82
CA HIS A 31 -0.65 -7.14 5.02
C HIS A 31 -0.35 -8.45 5.75
N CYS A 32 -1.10 -9.47 5.35
CA CYS A 32 -0.78 -10.87 5.57
C CYS A 32 -0.54 -11.51 4.20
N ILE A 33 0.56 -12.27 4.05
CA ILE A 33 0.87 -12.97 2.80
C ILE A 33 0.08 -14.28 2.78
N VAL A 34 -0.85 -14.39 1.83
CA VAL A 34 -1.66 -15.61 1.63
C VAL A 34 -0.99 -16.55 0.63
N TYR A 35 -0.30 -16.00 -0.37
CA TYR A 35 0.40 -16.78 -1.40
C TYR A 35 1.55 -15.96 -2.03
N ALA A 36 2.62 -16.67 -2.37
CA ALA A 36 3.71 -16.19 -3.22
C ALA A 36 4.23 -17.40 -4.03
N GLU A 37 4.41 -17.22 -5.34
CA GLU A 37 5.06 -18.26 -6.17
C GLU A 37 6.54 -18.39 -5.80
N ASP A 38 7.22 -17.24 -5.70
CA ASP A 38 8.59 -17.10 -5.18
C ASP A 38 8.59 -16.09 -4.02
N PRO A 39 8.84 -16.53 -2.77
CA PRO A 39 8.92 -15.65 -1.62
C PRO A 39 10.05 -14.60 -1.70
N ASP A 40 11.18 -14.93 -2.31
CA ASP A 40 12.34 -14.02 -2.39
C ASP A 40 12.05 -12.87 -3.35
N ASP A 41 11.40 -13.17 -4.48
CA ASP A 41 10.93 -12.15 -5.42
C ASP A 41 9.87 -11.23 -4.79
N LEU A 42 8.94 -11.81 -4.01
CA LEU A 42 7.95 -11.02 -3.27
C LEU A 42 8.62 -10.11 -2.23
N ASP A 43 9.55 -10.64 -1.45
CA ASP A 43 10.28 -9.88 -0.44
C ASP A 43 11.09 -8.74 -1.06
N PHE A 44 11.78 -9.03 -2.17
CA PHE A 44 12.49 -8.03 -2.94
C PHE A 44 11.54 -6.95 -3.45
N TRP A 45 10.38 -7.32 -4.01
CA TRP A 45 9.39 -6.36 -4.46
C TRP A 45 8.84 -5.51 -3.30
N LEU A 46 8.45 -6.13 -2.18
CA LEU A 46 7.95 -5.45 -0.98
C LEU A 46 8.99 -4.47 -0.41
N SER A 47 10.27 -4.84 -0.42
CA SER A 47 11.35 -3.96 0.03
C SER A 47 11.41 -2.64 -0.77
N LYS A 48 11.24 -2.73 -2.09
CA LYS A 48 11.19 -1.56 -2.98
C LYS A 48 9.97 -0.70 -2.68
N GLN A 49 8.80 -1.32 -2.52
CA GLN A 49 7.57 -0.59 -2.23
C GLN A 49 7.63 0.13 -0.87
N ARG A 50 8.14 -0.53 0.18
CA ARG A 50 8.34 0.06 1.50
C ARG A 50 9.28 1.27 1.46
N ARG A 51 10.34 1.22 0.65
CA ARG A 51 11.26 2.36 0.46
C ARG A 51 10.55 3.55 -0.18
N ILE A 52 9.74 3.33 -1.22
CA ILE A 52 8.95 4.39 -1.85
C ILE A 52 7.98 5.00 -0.83
N TRP A 53 7.25 4.16 -0.11
CA TRP A 53 6.29 4.61 0.89
C TRP A 53 6.94 5.42 2.02
N SER A 54 8.10 4.99 2.51
CA SER A 54 8.86 5.73 3.52
C SER A 54 9.27 7.13 3.05
N ASP A 55 9.75 7.25 1.80
CA ASP A 55 10.08 8.55 1.21
C ASP A 55 8.84 9.43 1.06
N MET A 56 7.70 8.85 0.64
CA MET A 56 6.42 9.58 0.56
C MET A 56 5.98 10.10 1.93
N LYS A 57 6.00 9.27 2.98
CA LYS A 57 5.66 9.70 4.36
C LYS A 57 6.57 10.84 4.81
N ARG A 58 7.87 10.74 4.57
CA ARG A 58 8.84 11.81 4.90
C ARG A 58 8.54 13.12 4.17
N ARG A 59 8.14 13.07 2.90
CA ARG A 59 7.76 14.28 2.13
C ARG A 59 6.46 14.89 2.63
N GLN A 60 5.47 14.06 2.98
CA GLN A 60 4.21 14.54 3.55
C GLN A 60 4.42 15.21 4.90
N GLN A 61 5.26 14.66 5.78
CA GLN A 61 5.61 15.29 7.07
C GLN A 61 6.21 16.70 6.93
N LYS A 62 6.96 16.95 5.84
CA LYS A 62 7.56 18.26 5.56
C LYS A 62 6.58 19.28 5.01
N ALA A 63 5.41 18.84 4.53
CA ALA A 63 4.37 19.74 4.05
C ALA A 63 3.34 19.88 5.17
N SER A 64 3.42 20.95 5.97
CA SER A 64 2.37 21.19 6.96
C SER A 64 1.04 21.39 6.22
N VAL A 65 -0.08 20.96 6.83
CA VAL A 65 -1.42 21.22 6.28
C VAL A 65 -1.61 22.71 5.98
N GLN A 66 -1.01 23.57 6.81
CA GLN A 66 -1.02 25.02 6.61
C GLN A 66 -0.22 25.45 5.37
N ASP A 67 0.93 24.83 5.09
CA ASP A 67 1.73 25.13 3.89
C ASP A 67 1.03 24.66 2.61
N LEU A 68 0.32 23.53 2.67
CA LEU A 68 -0.49 23.03 1.57
C LEU A 68 -1.69 23.97 1.31
N LEU A 69 -2.39 24.38 2.36
CA LEU A 69 -3.50 25.34 2.27
C LEU A 69 -3.05 26.70 1.73
N ARG A 70 -1.86 27.18 2.12
CA ARG A 70 -1.28 28.42 1.56
C ARG A 70 -1.04 28.31 0.05
N ARG A 71 -0.53 27.18 -0.44
CA ARG A 71 -0.28 26.98 -1.88
C ARG A 71 -1.57 26.98 -2.71
N ILE A 72 -2.66 26.45 -2.16
CA ILE A 72 -3.97 26.43 -2.84
C ILE A 72 -4.58 27.83 -2.94
N ARG A 73 -4.37 28.71 -1.94
CA ARG A 73 -4.91 30.08 -1.95
C ARG A 73 -4.20 31.04 -2.92
N HIS A 74 -3.06 30.65 -3.48
CA HIS A 74 -2.26 31.47 -4.39
C HIS A 74 -2.28 30.95 -5.85
N SER A 75 -3.14 29.98 -6.17
CA SER A 75 -3.42 29.51 -7.53
C SER A 75 -4.81 29.93 -7.97
#